data_AF-A0A4R5C5X2-F1
#
_entry.id   AF-A0A4R5C5X2-F1
#
_cell.length_a   1.000
_cell.length_b   1.000
_cell.length_c   1.000
_cell.angle_alpha   90.00
_cell.angle_beta   90.00
_cell.angle_gamma   90.00
#
_symmetry.space_group_name_H-M   'P 1'
#
loop_
_entity.id
_entity.type
_entity.pdbx_description
1 polymer ?
#
loop_
_entity_poly.entity_id
_entity_poly.type
_entity_poly.pdbx_seq_one_letter_code
_entity_poly.pdbx_strand_id
1 'polypeptide(L)'
;MADRQISQRKLAERVPCSDDYISRLARDMRAPSEQMAKRLDEILDAGKELIALYQAQADDAGSAGSVGGTNAHDLDEEKEMRRRRLLQALATFGVASTPVVEAIEYVRAAVDRAIGLDEDRHLEEWEETVAEYGYTYTTLPPHRLLTDLVADLMVVQASTSRSTAEERPDWNRVAGGMAVLVAKTLCNLDQSRLAREWWITAQHAADASGDRDLSLWVSGERLMHGLYDERPPVILLRKANRIVERASSTPCRGLASVRTVRAQLLAIDGPPRAAANELRACEEIFERLPASVTADAQSLAGWAEYRQRYTEAWVHARTGDREQLDAAVACAKQILPANKLRVHAQLDLLRAAGHVRAGDATEGVRHAHAVYAAHPPEQCTTLVTSLARQVADAVPGRGCDATVFAAYRGLLESRPEPRAVT
;
A
#
# COMPACT_ATOMS: atom_id res chain seq x y z
N MET A 1 -25.41 40.36 -13.63
CA MET A 1 -25.00 40.67 -15.03
C MET A 1 -25.98 40.11 -16.07
N ALA A 2 -26.39 38.85 -15.95
CA ALA A 2 -27.37 38.23 -16.88
C ALA A 2 -28.73 38.98 -16.89
N ASP A 3 -29.26 39.33 -15.71
CA ASP A 3 -30.57 40.00 -15.59
C ASP A 3 -30.61 41.42 -16.15
N ARG A 4 -29.45 42.06 -16.36
CA ARG A 4 -29.34 43.43 -16.85
C ARG A 4 -28.74 43.54 -18.26
N GLN A 5 -28.52 42.41 -18.95
CA GLN A 5 -28.02 42.32 -20.33
C GLN A 5 -26.75 43.14 -20.62
N ILE A 6 -25.87 43.32 -19.62
CA ILE A 6 -24.57 43.98 -19.80
C ILE A 6 -23.51 42.89 -19.99
N SER A 7 -22.80 42.93 -21.12
CA SER A 7 -21.66 42.04 -21.36
C SER A 7 -20.45 42.44 -20.50
N GLN A 8 -19.65 41.45 -20.11
CA GLN A 8 -18.44 41.63 -19.28
C GLN A 8 -17.52 42.71 -19.86
N ARG A 9 -17.27 42.66 -21.17
CA ARG A 9 -16.46 43.64 -21.91
C ARG A 9 -17.01 45.07 -21.84
N LYS A 10 -18.34 45.23 -21.87
CA LYS A 10 -19.00 46.55 -21.77
C LYS A 10 -19.00 47.09 -20.34
N LEU A 11 -18.94 46.21 -19.34
CA LEU A 11 -18.77 46.57 -17.94
C LEU A 11 -17.33 47.02 -17.65
N ALA A 12 -16.34 46.31 -18.20
CA ALA A 12 -14.91 46.65 -18.11
C ALA A 12 -14.52 47.95 -18.85
N GLU A 13 -15.32 48.40 -19.82
CA GLU A 13 -15.14 49.73 -20.43
C GLU A 13 -15.71 50.86 -19.56
N ARG A 14 -16.78 50.59 -18.80
CA ARG A 14 -17.44 51.59 -17.93
C ARG A 14 -16.77 51.75 -16.57
N VAL A 15 -16.09 50.70 -16.14
CA VAL A 15 -15.24 50.66 -14.96
C VAL A 15 -13.83 50.49 -15.49
N PRO A 16 -12.92 51.48 -15.43
CA PRO A 16 -11.60 51.43 -16.08
C PRO A 16 -10.70 50.33 -15.49
N CYS A 17 -10.98 49.08 -15.84
CA CYS A 17 -10.35 47.86 -15.38
C CYS A 17 -10.34 46.85 -16.54
N SER A 18 -9.51 45.82 -16.47
CA SER A 18 -9.46 44.82 -17.54
C SER A 18 -10.67 43.89 -17.50
N ASP A 19 -11.08 43.38 -18.66
CA ASP A 19 -12.11 42.35 -18.78
C ASP A 19 -11.76 41.09 -17.96
N ASP A 20 -10.46 40.76 -17.89
CA ASP A 20 -9.92 39.72 -17.02
C ASP A 20 -10.17 40.00 -15.53
N TYR A 21 -10.09 41.24 -15.09
CA TYR A 21 -10.37 41.62 -13.70
C TYR A 21 -11.85 41.39 -13.34
N ILE A 22 -12.78 41.76 -14.21
CA ILE A 22 -14.23 41.51 -14.03
C ILE A 22 -14.54 40.01 -14.06
N SER A 23 -13.85 39.25 -14.93
CA SER A 23 -13.98 37.80 -15.05
C SER A 23 -13.53 37.06 -13.79
N ARG A 24 -12.48 37.55 -13.11
CA ARG A 24 -12.01 37.01 -11.83
C ARG A 24 -12.90 37.40 -10.66
N LEU A 25 -13.44 38.62 -10.68
CA LEU A 25 -14.40 39.09 -9.68
C LEU A 25 -15.70 38.28 -9.72
N ALA A 26 -16.24 38.00 -10.92
CA ALA A 26 -17.48 37.23 -11.09
C ALA A 26 -17.37 35.75 -10.69
N ARG A 27 -16.15 35.25 -10.46
CA ARG A 27 -15.87 33.87 -10.02
C ARG A 27 -15.36 33.81 -8.58
N ASP A 28 -15.53 34.88 -7.81
CA ASP A 28 -15.02 35.02 -6.42
C ASP A 28 -13.51 34.77 -6.25
N MET A 29 -12.74 34.89 -7.33
CA MET A 29 -11.29 34.63 -7.30
C MET A 29 -10.48 35.88 -6.90
N ARG A 30 -11.12 37.04 -6.75
CA ARG A 30 -10.48 38.29 -6.36
C ARG A 30 -11.46 39.25 -5.70
N ALA A 31 -11.15 39.72 -4.49
CA ALA A 31 -11.95 40.73 -3.82
C ALA A 31 -11.84 42.11 -4.53
N PRO A 32 -12.96 42.83 -4.72
CA PRO A 32 -12.94 44.18 -5.25
C PRO A 32 -12.38 45.15 -4.20
N SER A 33 -11.82 46.29 -4.60
CA SER A 33 -11.55 47.39 -3.65
C SER A 33 -12.87 48.09 -3.28
N GLU A 34 -12.92 48.80 -2.14
CA GLU A 34 -14.13 49.53 -1.73
C GLU A 34 -14.63 50.52 -2.80
N GLN A 35 -13.70 51.25 -3.43
CA GLN A 35 -14.01 52.18 -4.51
C GLN A 35 -14.58 51.46 -5.74
N MET A 36 -14.12 50.23 -6.00
CA MET A 36 -14.57 49.38 -7.10
C MET A 36 -15.96 48.79 -6.83
N ALA A 37 -16.21 48.32 -5.60
CA ALA A 37 -17.51 47.84 -5.18
C ALA A 37 -18.57 48.93 -5.31
N LYS A 38 -18.27 50.17 -4.87
CA LYS A 38 -19.16 51.34 -5.05
C LYS A 38 -19.47 51.62 -6.53
N ARG A 39 -18.44 51.62 -7.37
CA ARG A 39 -18.58 51.90 -8.81
C ARG A 39 -19.42 50.84 -9.52
N LEU A 40 -19.23 49.56 -9.18
CA LEU A 40 -19.98 48.45 -9.73
C LEU A 40 -21.43 48.47 -9.26
N ASP A 41 -21.67 48.81 -8.00
CA ASP A 41 -23.01 48.98 -7.44
C ASP A 41 -23.80 50.08 -8.16
N GLU A 42 -23.16 51.22 -8.44
CA GLU A 42 -23.76 52.32 -9.21
C GLU A 42 -24.05 51.93 -10.67
N ILE A 43 -23.11 51.26 -11.34
CA ILE A 43 -23.24 50.93 -12.78
C ILE A 43 -24.22 49.78 -13.02
N LEU A 44 -24.28 48.84 -12.08
CA LEU A 44 -25.22 47.75 -12.09
C LEU A 44 -26.54 48.10 -11.39
N ASP A 45 -26.62 49.30 -10.79
CA ASP A 45 -27.75 49.83 -10.01
C ASP A 45 -28.27 48.78 -9.00
N ALA A 46 -27.33 48.25 -8.21
CA ALA A 46 -27.50 47.13 -7.30
C ALA A 46 -27.95 47.54 -5.88
N GLY A 47 -28.45 48.76 -5.70
CA GLY A 47 -29.13 49.16 -4.46
C GLY A 47 -28.27 49.14 -3.19
N LYS A 48 -26.94 49.26 -3.31
CA LYS A 48 -25.91 49.15 -2.25
C LYS A 48 -25.59 47.73 -1.77
N GLU A 49 -26.13 46.70 -2.40
CA GLU A 49 -25.90 45.30 -2.03
C GLU A 49 -24.44 44.87 -2.23
N LEU A 50 -23.77 45.33 -3.29
CA LEU A 50 -22.37 44.97 -3.57
C LEU A 50 -21.40 45.65 -2.59
N ILE A 51 -21.76 46.84 -2.10
CA ILE A 51 -21.00 47.54 -1.07
C ILE A 51 -21.18 46.85 0.28
N ALA A 52 -22.39 46.41 0.61
CA ALA A 52 -22.68 45.68 1.85
C ALA A 52 -21.92 44.34 1.91
N LEU A 53 -21.86 43.60 0.79
CA LEU A 53 -21.09 42.36 0.68
C LEU A 53 -19.58 42.60 0.88
N TYR A 54 -19.02 43.67 0.30
CA TYR A 54 -17.62 44.03 0.53
C TYR A 54 -17.33 44.33 2.01
N GLN A 55 -18.22 45.06 2.69
CA GLN A 55 -18.05 45.41 4.09
C GLN A 55 -18.12 44.17 5.00
N ALA A 56 -19.06 43.25 4.75
CA ALA A 56 -19.13 41.98 5.47
C ALA A 56 -17.87 41.12 5.31
N GLN A 57 -17.29 41.11 4.11
CA GLN A 57 -16.08 40.33 3.81
C GLN A 57 -14.81 40.96 4.42
N ALA A 58 -14.77 42.29 4.56
CA ALA A 58 -13.69 43.00 5.24
C ALA A 58 -13.72 42.79 6.77
N ASP A 59 -14.92 42.66 7.35
CA ASP A 59 -15.09 42.35 8.78
C ASP A 59 -14.66 40.90 9.10
N ASP A 60 -14.95 39.94 8.21
CA ASP A 60 -14.50 38.54 8.33
C ASP A 60 -12.96 38.40 8.20
N ALA A 61 -12.34 39.18 7.31
CA ALA A 61 -10.88 39.19 7.15
C ALA A 61 -10.15 39.87 8.33
N GLY A 62 -10.84 40.71 9.11
CA GLY A 62 -10.29 41.38 10.30
C GLY A 62 -10.04 40.45 11.51
N SER A 63 -10.61 39.23 11.51
CA SER A 63 -10.49 38.29 12.63
C SER A 63 -9.39 37.22 12.46
N ALA A 64 -8.66 37.20 11.34
CA ALA A 64 -7.57 36.25 11.09
C ALA A 64 -6.24 36.95 10.84
N GLY A 65 -5.55 37.31 11.92
CA GLY A 65 -4.22 37.92 11.88
C GLY A 65 -3.11 36.95 11.43
N SER A 66 -2.55 37.23 10.25
CA SER A 66 -1.13 37.12 9.83
C SER A 66 -0.29 35.89 10.24
N VAL A 67 0.09 35.04 9.27
CA VAL A 67 1.49 34.74 8.86
C VAL A 67 1.52 34.15 7.42
N GLY A 68 2.32 34.74 6.53
CA GLY A 68 3.02 34.07 5.42
C GLY A 68 2.21 33.56 4.22
N GLY A 69 1.72 34.46 3.36
CA GLY A 69 0.98 34.10 2.14
C GLY A 69 1.84 33.46 1.05
N THR A 70 1.65 32.15 0.83
CA THR A 70 1.72 31.55 -0.51
C THR A 70 0.42 31.90 -1.20
N ASN A 71 0.45 32.50 -2.39
CA ASN A 71 -0.77 32.95 -3.07
C ASN A 71 -1.66 31.74 -3.38
N ALA A 72 -2.97 31.83 -3.11
CA ALA A 72 -3.94 30.77 -3.38
C ALA A 72 -3.95 30.30 -4.85
N HIS A 73 -3.52 31.17 -5.78
CA HIS A 73 -3.35 30.86 -7.20
C HIS A 73 -2.21 29.86 -7.46
N ASP A 74 -1.11 29.93 -6.72
CA ASP A 74 0.04 29.03 -6.90
C ASP A 74 -0.29 27.61 -6.39
N LEU A 75 -1.11 27.52 -5.35
CA LEU A 75 -1.61 26.24 -4.82
C LEU A 75 -2.61 25.57 -5.77
N ASP A 76 -3.40 26.36 -6.52
CA ASP A 76 -4.39 25.84 -7.47
C ASP A 76 -3.73 25.34 -8.76
N GLU A 77 -2.74 26.07 -9.28
CA GLU A 77 -1.91 25.61 -10.41
C GLU A 77 -1.10 24.36 -10.06
N GLU A 78 -0.58 24.27 -8.84
CA GLU A 78 0.14 23.08 -8.39
C GLU A 78 -0.79 21.87 -8.24
N LYS A 79 -2.03 22.06 -7.75
CA LYS A 79 -3.07 21.03 -7.69
C LYS A 79 -3.46 20.54 -9.07
N GLU A 80 -3.66 21.45 -10.03
CA GLU A 80 -4.03 21.10 -11.41
C GLU A 80 -2.88 20.38 -12.14
N MET A 81 -1.63 20.81 -11.92
CA MET A 81 -0.46 20.08 -12.44
C MET A 81 -0.30 18.69 -11.82
N ARG A 82 -0.52 18.55 -10.51
CA ARG A 82 -0.53 17.25 -9.82
C ARG A 82 -1.64 16.36 -10.37
N ARG A 83 -2.85 16.91 -10.56
CA ARG A 83 -4.00 16.22 -11.16
C ARG A 83 -3.67 15.75 -12.58
N ARG A 84 -3.12 16.61 -13.44
CA ARG A 84 -2.77 16.23 -14.82
C ARG A 84 -1.70 15.15 -14.89
N ARG A 85 -0.65 15.23 -14.07
CA ARG A 85 0.38 14.19 -13.98
C ARG A 85 -0.19 12.87 -13.48
N LEU A 86 -1.14 12.94 -12.55
CA LEU A 86 -1.84 11.78 -12.00
C LEU A 86 -2.73 11.11 -13.04
N LEU A 87 -3.50 11.88 -13.82
CA LEU A 87 -4.30 11.38 -14.93
C LEU A 87 -3.43 10.76 -16.04
N GLN A 88 -2.25 11.35 -16.31
CA GLN A 88 -1.27 10.78 -17.23
C GLN A 88 -0.67 9.47 -16.71
N ALA A 89 -0.41 9.37 -15.40
CA ALA A 89 0.00 8.12 -14.79
C ALA A 89 -1.09 7.06 -14.94
N LEU A 90 -2.35 7.38 -14.61
CA LEU A 90 -3.48 6.46 -14.77
C LEU A 90 -3.68 5.94 -16.20
N ALA A 91 -3.55 6.82 -17.20
CA ALA A 91 -3.59 6.42 -18.61
C ALA A 91 -2.49 5.40 -18.96
N THR A 92 -1.31 5.54 -18.33
CA THR A 92 -0.20 4.58 -18.45
C THR A 92 -0.56 3.23 -17.81
N PHE A 93 -1.26 3.22 -16.67
CA PHE A 93 -1.75 1.99 -16.01
C PHE A 93 -3.00 1.36 -16.66
N GLY A 94 -3.45 1.84 -17.82
CA GLY A 94 -4.68 1.37 -18.47
C GLY A 94 -5.98 1.82 -17.80
N VAL A 95 -5.89 2.65 -16.75
CA VAL A 95 -7.02 3.35 -16.13
C VAL A 95 -7.22 4.65 -16.90
N ALA A 96 -7.61 4.55 -18.17
CA ALA A 96 -7.97 5.75 -18.91
C ALA A 96 -9.27 6.30 -18.30
N SER A 97 -9.18 7.43 -17.57
CA SER A 97 -10.36 8.23 -17.24
C SER A 97 -10.92 8.78 -18.54
N THR A 98 -11.89 8.08 -19.12
CA THR A 98 -12.69 8.66 -20.19
C THR A 98 -13.43 9.86 -19.61
N PRO A 99 -13.74 10.91 -20.40
CA PRO A 99 -14.55 12.04 -19.95
C PRO A 99 -15.88 11.63 -19.28
N VAL A 100 -16.36 10.43 -19.61
CA VAL A 100 -17.55 9.81 -19.01
C VAL A 100 -17.30 9.39 -17.56
N VAL A 101 -16.13 8.84 -17.21
CA VAL A 101 -15.79 8.45 -15.83
C VAL A 101 -15.67 9.68 -14.93
N GLU A 102 -15.04 10.76 -15.42
CA GLU A 102 -14.95 12.02 -14.66
C GLU A 102 -16.33 12.65 -14.43
N ALA A 103 -17.21 12.59 -15.44
CA ALA A 103 -18.59 13.05 -15.30
C ALA A 103 -19.40 12.20 -14.31
N ILE A 104 -19.22 10.87 -14.32
CA ILE A 104 -19.86 9.96 -13.35
C ILE A 104 -19.38 10.28 -11.93
N GLU A 105 -18.08 10.44 -11.70
CA GLU A 105 -17.54 10.80 -10.38
C GLU A 105 -18.01 12.18 -9.91
N TYR A 106 -18.09 13.15 -10.81
CA TYR A 106 -18.64 14.47 -10.49
C TYR A 106 -20.12 14.40 -10.07
N VAL A 107 -20.92 13.63 -10.82
CA VAL A 107 -22.34 13.41 -10.50
C VAL A 107 -22.48 12.65 -9.19
N ARG A 108 -21.68 11.59 -8.96
CA ARG A 108 -21.65 10.83 -7.70
C ARG A 108 -21.33 11.75 -6.53
N ALA A 109 -20.25 12.52 -6.60
CA ALA A 109 -19.87 13.46 -5.54
C ALA A 109 -20.93 14.54 -5.30
N ALA A 110 -21.66 14.97 -6.33
CA ALA A 110 -22.79 15.89 -6.18
C ALA A 110 -24.00 15.23 -5.51
N VAL A 111 -24.28 13.97 -5.84
CA VAL A 111 -25.33 13.15 -5.20
C VAL A 111 -24.99 12.91 -3.73
N ASP A 112 -23.76 12.49 -3.42
CA ASP A 112 -23.30 12.19 -2.06
C ASP A 112 -23.49 13.41 -1.15
N ARG A 113 -23.11 14.61 -1.63
CA ARG A 113 -23.37 15.88 -0.95
C ARG A 113 -24.87 16.18 -0.78
N ALA A 114 -25.68 15.89 -1.80
CA ALA A 114 -27.12 16.16 -1.76
C ALA A 114 -27.88 15.24 -0.79
N ILE A 115 -27.39 14.03 -0.56
CA ILE A 115 -28.00 13.06 0.36
C ILE A 115 -27.38 13.07 1.77
N GLY A 116 -26.40 13.94 2.03
CA GLY A 116 -25.74 14.05 3.33
C GLY A 116 -24.96 12.80 3.70
N LEU A 117 -24.31 12.15 2.73
CA LEU A 117 -23.24 11.20 3.05
C LEU A 117 -22.11 11.98 3.71
N ASP A 118 -21.98 11.81 5.02
CA ASP A 118 -21.05 12.52 5.89
C ASP A 118 -19.62 11.97 5.74
N GLU A 119 -18.61 12.79 6.03
CA GLU A 119 -17.18 12.41 5.90
C GLU A 119 -16.81 11.22 6.83
N ASP A 120 -17.51 11.07 7.96
CA ASP A 120 -17.36 9.95 8.90
C ASP A 120 -17.77 8.60 8.29
N ARG A 121 -18.82 8.57 7.47
CA ARG A 121 -19.22 7.33 6.76
C ARG A 121 -18.19 6.92 5.72
N HIS A 122 -17.51 7.89 5.11
CA HIS A 122 -16.45 7.59 4.16
C HIS A 122 -15.25 6.94 4.83
N LEU A 123 -14.92 7.31 6.06
CA LEU A 123 -13.80 6.68 6.78
C LEU A 123 -14.06 5.19 7.05
N GLU A 124 -15.23 4.83 7.56
CA GLU A 124 -15.62 3.42 7.79
C GLU A 124 -15.60 2.61 6.48
N GLU A 125 -16.12 3.17 5.39
CA GLU A 125 -16.08 2.56 4.05
C GLU A 125 -14.64 2.30 3.58
N TRP A 126 -13.71 3.22 3.85
CA TRP A 126 -12.31 3.04 3.48
C TRP A 126 -11.59 2.02 4.37
N GLU A 127 -11.95 1.92 5.64
CA GLU A 127 -11.44 0.87 6.53
C GLU A 127 -11.91 -0.53 6.08
N GLU A 128 -13.18 -0.64 5.69
CA GLU A 128 -13.71 -1.84 5.05
C GLU A 128 -12.97 -2.15 3.75
N THR A 129 -12.76 -1.15 2.88
CA THR A 129 -12.01 -1.31 1.62
C THR A 129 -10.59 -1.84 1.85
N VAL A 130 -9.87 -1.31 2.85
CA VAL A 130 -8.54 -1.82 3.24
C VAL A 130 -8.64 -3.28 3.70
N ALA A 131 -9.66 -3.64 4.47
CA ALA A 131 -9.89 -5.01 4.90
C ALA A 131 -10.18 -5.95 3.73
N GLU A 132 -11.03 -5.54 2.78
CA GLU A 132 -11.34 -6.26 1.54
C GLU A 132 -10.09 -6.52 0.68
N TYR A 133 -9.23 -5.50 0.52
CA TYR A 133 -7.93 -5.69 -0.14
C TYR A 133 -7.06 -6.73 0.57
N GLY A 134 -7.19 -6.86 1.89
CA GLY A 134 -6.56 -7.91 2.67
C GLY A 134 -6.97 -9.33 2.22
N TYR A 135 -8.22 -9.53 1.81
CA TYR A 135 -8.71 -10.81 1.27
C TYR A 135 -8.27 -11.03 -0.18
N THR A 136 -8.31 -9.98 -1.00
CA THR A 136 -8.01 -10.09 -2.43
C THR A 136 -6.51 -10.15 -2.74
N TYR A 137 -5.65 -9.67 -1.83
CA TYR A 137 -4.19 -9.60 -2.05
C TYR A 137 -3.54 -10.91 -2.52
N THR A 138 -3.97 -12.04 -1.94
CA THR A 138 -3.40 -13.36 -2.27
C THR A 138 -4.08 -14.06 -3.44
N THR A 139 -5.25 -13.58 -3.87
CA THR A 139 -6.09 -14.25 -4.86
C THR A 139 -6.06 -13.51 -6.21
N LEU A 140 -6.06 -12.18 -6.22
CA LEU A 140 -5.93 -11.38 -7.44
C LEU A 140 -4.50 -11.38 -7.98
N PRO A 141 -4.30 -11.45 -9.31
CA PRO A 141 -3.00 -11.18 -9.92
C PRO A 141 -2.45 -9.82 -9.49
N PRO A 142 -1.15 -9.71 -9.11
CA PRO A 142 -0.60 -8.49 -8.54
C PRO A 142 -0.74 -7.24 -9.43
N HIS A 143 -0.70 -7.39 -10.75
CA HIS A 143 -0.84 -6.26 -11.68
C HIS A 143 -2.24 -5.64 -11.63
N ARG A 144 -3.30 -6.46 -11.52
CA ARG A 144 -4.68 -5.96 -11.38
C ARG A 144 -4.88 -5.28 -10.03
N LEU A 145 -4.40 -5.95 -8.97
CA LEU A 145 -4.46 -5.42 -7.62
C LEU A 145 -3.76 -4.06 -7.49
N LEU A 146 -2.61 -3.88 -8.15
CA LEU A 146 -1.91 -2.60 -8.14
C LEU A 146 -2.74 -1.49 -8.80
N THR A 147 -3.40 -1.80 -9.92
CA THR A 147 -4.29 -0.87 -10.61
C THR A 147 -5.42 -0.40 -9.71
N ASP A 148 -6.11 -1.33 -9.06
CA ASP A 148 -7.24 -1.03 -8.16
C ASP A 148 -6.77 -0.21 -6.94
N LEU A 149 -5.68 -0.65 -6.29
CA LEU A 149 -5.10 0.05 -5.13
C LEU A 149 -4.69 1.50 -5.44
N VAL A 150 -4.10 1.74 -6.62
CA VAL A 150 -3.67 3.10 -7.02
C VAL A 150 -4.88 4.00 -7.27
N ALA A 151 -5.94 3.48 -7.91
CA ALA A 151 -7.16 4.24 -8.15
C ALA A 151 -7.82 4.68 -6.83
N ASP A 152 -7.97 3.75 -5.89
CA ASP A 152 -8.60 4.02 -4.60
C ASP A 152 -7.75 4.93 -3.70
N LEU A 153 -6.43 4.74 -3.70
CA LEU A 153 -5.53 5.58 -2.92
C LEU A 153 -5.58 7.05 -3.35
N MET A 154 -5.91 7.35 -4.61
CA MET A 154 -6.13 8.73 -5.05
C MET A 154 -7.35 9.36 -4.39
N VAL A 155 -8.43 8.59 -4.22
CA VAL A 155 -9.65 9.05 -3.57
C VAL A 155 -9.40 9.24 -2.08
N VAL A 156 -8.66 8.33 -1.45
CA VAL A 156 -8.20 8.48 -0.06
C VAL A 156 -7.34 9.73 0.10
N GLN A 157 -6.35 9.97 -0.78
CA GLN A 157 -5.48 11.14 -0.70
C GLN A 157 -6.27 12.46 -0.75
N ALA A 158 -7.27 12.54 -1.65
CA ALA A 158 -8.12 13.71 -1.76
C ALA A 158 -8.92 13.96 -0.47
N SER A 159 -9.37 12.88 0.18
CA SER A 159 -10.16 12.92 1.42
C SER A 159 -9.30 13.27 2.63
N THR A 160 -8.13 12.63 2.80
CA THR A 160 -7.15 12.97 3.85
C THR A 160 -6.66 14.43 3.74
N SER A 161 -6.66 15.02 2.55
CA SER A 161 -6.28 16.43 2.39
C SER A 161 -7.34 17.41 2.89
N ARG A 162 -8.59 16.95 3.07
CA ARG A 162 -9.72 17.73 3.57
C ARG A 162 -10.09 17.41 5.01
N SER A 163 -9.64 16.27 5.53
CA SER A 163 -9.96 15.78 6.89
C SER A 163 -9.60 16.78 7.98
N THR A 164 -10.41 16.79 9.04
CA THR A 164 -10.19 17.65 10.19
C THR A 164 -8.97 17.22 11.00
N ALA A 165 -8.54 18.08 11.93
CA ALA A 165 -7.41 17.77 12.79
C ALA A 165 -7.60 16.50 13.63
N GLU A 166 -8.85 16.20 13.98
CA GLU A 166 -9.29 15.11 14.87
C GLU A 166 -9.33 13.76 14.13
N GLU A 167 -9.75 13.76 12.86
CA GLU A 167 -9.82 12.54 12.02
C GLU A 167 -8.46 12.13 11.43
N ARG A 168 -7.46 13.02 11.44
CA ARG A 168 -6.14 12.76 10.83
C ARG A 168 -5.52 11.42 11.22
N PRO A 169 -5.56 10.97 12.49
CA PRO A 169 -5.01 9.66 12.87
C PRO A 169 -5.69 8.49 12.14
N ASP A 170 -7.01 8.50 12.02
CA ASP A 170 -7.74 7.40 11.36
C ASP A 170 -7.54 7.41 9.84
N TRP A 171 -7.52 8.58 9.21
CA TRP A 171 -7.13 8.69 7.80
C TRP A 171 -5.68 8.24 7.56
N ASN A 172 -4.77 8.51 8.50
CA ASN A 172 -3.40 7.99 8.45
C ASN A 172 -3.37 6.45 8.60
N ARG A 173 -4.28 5.85 9.38
CA ARG A 173 -4.43 4.39 9.48
C ARG A 173 -4.83 3.80 8.11
N VAL A 174 -5.85 4.36 7.47
CA VAL A 174 -6.29 3.95 6.12
C VAL A 174 -5.17 4.12 5.10
N ALA A 175 -4.55 5.31 5.05
CA ALA A 175 -3.46 5.59 4.12
C ALA A 175 -2.25 4.67 4.34
N GLY A 176 -1.93 4.34 5.60
CA GLY A 176 -0.89 3.37 5.96
C GLY A 176 -1.21 1.96 5.47
N GLY A 177 -2.46 1.51 5.67
CA GLY A 177 -2.97 0.22 5.18
C GLY A 177 -2.92 0.08 3.66
N MET A 178 -3.39 1.10 2.94
CA MET A 178 -3.32 1.13 1.47
C MET A 178 -1.87 1.18 0.96
N ALA A 179 -1.03 2.05 1.54
CA ALA A 179 0.36 2.20 1.13
C ALA A 179 1.19 0.93 1.34
N VAL A 180 0.94 0.17 2.42
CA VAL A 180 1.63 -1.11 2.64
C VAL A 180 1.19 -2.16 1.63
N LEU A 181 -0.10 -2.20 1.25
CA LEU A 181 -0.60 -3.09 0.20
C LEU A 181 0.02 -2.74 -1.17
N VAL A 182 0.15 -1.45 -1.50
CA VAL A 182 0.86 -1.00 -2.72
C VAL A 182 2.32 -1.45 -2.68
N ALA A 183 3.04 -1.21 -1.58
CA ALA A 183 4.45 -1.60 -1.45
C ALA A 183 4.65 -3.12 -1.62
N LYS A 184 3.83 -3.92 -0.93
CA LYS A 184 3.82 -5.39 -1.03
C LYS A 184 3.51 -5.87 -2.45
N THR A 185 2.60 -5.20 -3.15
CA THR A 185 2.19 -5.56 -4.51
C THR A 185 3.29 -5.21 -5.51
N LEU A 186 3.95 -4.06 -5.35
CA LEU A 186 5.12 -3.70 -6.15
C LEU A 186 6.29 -4.68 -5.94
N CYS A 187 6.54 -5.13 -4.72
CA CYS A 187 7.53 -6.17 -4.47
C CYS A 187 7.16 -7.51 -5.13
N ASN A 188 5.87 -7.86 -5.22
CA ASN A 188 5.44 -9.06 -5.95
C ASN A 188 5.69 -8.96 -7.46
N LEU A 189 5.77 -7.74 -7.99
CA LEU A 189 6.01 -7.38 -9.39
C LEU A 189 7.49 -7.04 -9.68
N ASP A 190 8.40 -7.39 -8.75
CA ASP A 190 9.83 -7.09 -8.86
C ASP A 190 10.16 -5.59 -8.99
N GLN A 191 9.29 -4.71 -8.49
CA GLN A 191 9.44 -3.25 -8.52
C GLN A 191 10.01 -2.72 -7.19
N SER A 192 11.03 -3.37 -6.62
CA SER A 192 11.54 -3.08 -5.27
C SER A 192 12.06 -1.64 -5.11
N ARG A 193 12.52 -1.00 -6.19
CA ARG A 193 12.89 0.42 -6.21
C ARG A 193 11.68 1.33 -6.00
N LEU A 194 10.55 1.07 -6.66
CA LEU A 194 9.32 1.84 -6.47
C LEU A 194 8.70 1.53 -5.11
N ALA A 195 8.73 0.27 -4.67
CA ALA A 195 8.22 -0.13 -3.37
C ALA A 195 8.92 0.60 -2.20
N ARG A 196 10.20 0.98 -2.36
CA ARG A 196 10.97 1.67 -1.31
C ARG A 196 10.31 2.93 -0.77
N GLU A 197 9.79 3.78 -1.65
CA GLU A 197 9.12 5.01 -1.25
C GLU A 197 7.77 4.71 -0.59
N TRP A 198 7.03 3.73 -1.12
CA TRP A 198 5.79 3.26 -0.52
C TRP A 198 5.99 2.68 0.89
N TRP A 199 7.09 1.97 1.13
CA TRP A 199 7.45 1.51 2.47
C TRP A 199 7.75 2.65 3.46
N ILE A 200 8.21 3.80 2.97
CA ILE A 200 8.44 5.00 3.79
C ILE A 200 7.10 5.67 4.09
N THR A 201 6.27 5.87 3.06
CA THR A 201 4.91 6.41 3.19
C THR A 201 4.07 5.59 4.16
N ALA A 202 4.03 4.27 4.00
CA ALA A 202 3.27 3.36 4.85
C ALA A 202 3.72 3.44 6.32
N GLN A 203 5.04 3.48 6.56
CA GLN A 203 5.57 3.56 7.93
C GLN A 203 5.23 4.92 8.56
N HIS A 204 5.37 6.01 7.82
CA HIS A 204 5.05 7.34 8.33
C HIS A 204 3.56 7.47 8.66
N ALA A 205 2.67 7.04 7.76
CA ALA A 205 1.23 7.06 8.00
C ALA A 205 0.84 6.15 9.18
N ALA A 206 1.38 4.93 9.25
CA ALA A 206 1.16 4.03 10.38
C ALA A 206 1.62 4.64 11.72
N ASP A 207 2.80 5.25 11.76
CA ASP A 207 3.29 5.91 12.98
C ASP A 207 2.44 7.13 13.35
N ALA A 208 1.99 7.92 12.37
CA ALA A 208 1.14 9.10 12.56
C ALA A 208 -0.30 8.76 12.98
N SER A 209 -0.76 7.54 12.69
CA SER A 209 -2.07 7.04 13.15
C SER A 209 -2.10 6.71 14.64
N GLY A 210 -0.93 6.48 15.26
CA GLY A 210 -0.85 5.93 16.61
C GLY A 210 -1.18 4.44 16.74
N ASP A 211 -1.60 3.77 15.65
CA ASP A 211 -1.84 2.33 15.63
C ASP A 211 -0.51 1.56 15.68
N ARG A 212 -0.19 1.04 16.86
CA ARG A 212 1.04 0.30 17.12
C ARG A 212 1.10 -1.03 16.38
N ASP A 213 -0.04 -1.72 16.23
CA ASP A 213 -0.09 -3.00 15.53
C ASP A 213 0.20 -2.79 14.03
N LEU A 214 -0.43 -1.79 13.41
CA LEU A 214 -0.18 -1.40 12.03
C LEU A 214 1.29 -0.99 11.81
N SER A 215 1.84 -0.13 12.67
CA SER A 215 3.24 0.30 12.60
C SER A 215 4.23 -0.87 12.65
N LEU A 216 4.01 -1.82 13.57
CA LEU A 216 4.84 -3.02 13.67
C LEU A 216 4.64 -3.96 12.48
N TRP A 217 3.40 -4.09 12.01
CA TRP A 217 3.08 -4.92 10.84
C TRP A 217 3.78 -4.39 9.58
N VAL A 218 3.70 -3.08 9.28
CA VAL A 218 4.42 -2.45 8.16
C VAL A 218 5.93 -2.71 8.26
N SER A 219 6.49 -2.59 9.47
CA SER A 219 7.90 -2.89 9.72
C SER A 219 8.26 -4.36 9.46
N GLY A 220 7.43 -5.31 9.90
CA GLY A 220 7.59 -6.74 9.66
C GLY A 220 7.52 -7.10 8.17
N GLU A 221 6.50 -6.59 7.46
CA GLU A 221 6.33 -6.81 6.02
C GLU A 221 7.51 -6.24 5.22
N ARG A 222 8.00 -5.05 5.57
CA ARG A 222 9.20 -4.47 4.95
C ARG A 222 10.46 -5.30 5.20
N LEU A 223 10.60 -5.91 6.37
CA LEU A 223 11.70 -6.83 6.66
C LEU A 223 11.56 -8.11 5.84
N MET A 224 10.37 -8.68 5.77
CA MET A 224 10.06 -9.89 4.99
C MET A 224 10.41 -9.68 3.53
N HIS A 225 9.88 -8.64 2.88
CA HIS A 225 10.20 -8.36 1.49
C HIS A 225 11.69 -8.04 1.29
N GLY A 226 12.32 -7.36 2.26
CA GLY A 226 13.77 -7.16 2.23
C GLY A 226 14.59 -8.45 2.25
N LEU A 227 14.12 -9.50 2.92
CA LEU A 227 14.76 -10.82 2.93
C LEU A 227 14.68 -11.48 1.55
N TYR A 228 13.54 -11.40 0.87
CA TYR A 228 13.36 -11.97 -0.47
C TYR A 228 13.99 -11.12 -1.59
N ASP A 229 14.18 -9.82 -1.38
CA ASP A 229 14.97 -8.91 -2.22
C ASP A 229 16.50 -9.07 -2.02
N GLU A 230 16.95 -10.13 -1.34
CA GLU A 230 18.36 -10.46 -1.08
C GLU A 230 19.16 -9.32 -0.41
N ARG A 231 18.48 -8.47 0.37
CA ARG A 231 19.18 -7.44 1.16
C ARG A 231 20.04 -8.12 2.24
N PRO A 232 21.21 -7.55 2.59
CA PRO A 232 22.12 -8.19 3.53
C PRO A 232 21.45 -8.62 4.85
N PRO A 233 21.41 -9.93 5.19
CA PRO A 233 20.69 -10.44 6.38
C PRO A 233 21.13 -9.77 7.68
N VAL A 234 22.42 -9.46 7.83
CA VAL A 234 22.97 -8.75 8.99
C VAL A 234 22.32 -7.37 9.22
N ILE A 235 21.97 -6.64 8.15
CA ILE A 235 21.33 -5.34 8.23
C ILE A 235 19.86 -5.50 8.66
N LEU A 236 19.18 -6.47 8.07
CA LEU A 236 17.78 -6.77 8.39
C LEU A 236 17.65 -7.27 9.83
N LEU A 237 18.53 -8.15 10.29
CA LEU A 237 18.53 -8.69 11.65
C LEU A 237 18.77 -7.59 12.69
N ARG A 238 19.74 -6.70 12.42
CA ARG A 238 19.97 -5.52 13.29
C ARG A 238 18.72 -4.64 13.38
N LYS A 239 18.01 -4.45 12.27
CA LYS A 239 16.76 -3.67 12.27
C LYS A 239 15.65 -4.40 13.04
N ALA A 240 15.48 -5.70 12.84
CA ALA A 240 14.51 -6.52 13.56
C ALA A 240 14.75 -6.50 15.08
N ASN A 241 16.01 -6.64 15.51
CA ASN A 241 16.39 -6.56 16.93
C ASN A 241 15.97 -5.23 17.55
N ARG A 242 16.32 -4.10 16.91
CA ARG A 242 15.94 -2.76 17.39
C ARG A 242 14.43 -2.56 17.49
N ILE A 243 13.66 -3.13 16.56
CA ILE A 243 12.20 -3.03 16.61
C ILE A 243 11.66 -3.81 17.80
N VAL A 244 12.11 -5.06 18.00
CA VAL A 244 11.64 -5.89 19.11
C VAL A 244 12.10 -5.34 20.47
N GLU A 245 13.32 -4.80 20.58
CA GLU A 245 13.82 -4.16 21.80
C GLU A 245 12.98 -2.95 22.24
N ARG A 246 12.36 -2.24 21.28
CA ARG A 246 11.51 -1.06 21.51
C ARG A 246 10.02 -1.38 21.53
N ALA A 247 9.63 -2.61 21.19
CA ALA A 247 8.23 -3.01 21.18
C ALA A 247 7.75 -3.25 22.61
N SER A 248 6.49 -2.91 22.89
CA SER A 248 5.84 -3.35 24.12
C SER A 248 5.77 -4.88 24.17
N SER A 249 5.72 -5.44 25.37
CA SER A 249 5.49 -6.88 25.58
C SER A 249 4.05 -7.34 25.29
N THR A 250 3.14 -6.39 24.99
CA THR A 250 1.77 -6.67 24.56
C THR A 250 1.76 -7.42 23.22
N PRO A 251 1.25 -8.66 23.18
CA PRO A 251 1.11 -9.43 21.94
C PRO A 251 0.19 -8.73 20.96
N CYS A 252 0.65 -8.63 19.72
CA CYS A 252 -0.13 -8.12 18.60
C CYS A 252 0.40 -8.74 17.30
N ARG A 253 -0.40 -8.71 16.23
CA ARG A 253 -0.06 -9.29 14.93
C ARG A 253 1.22 -8.71 14.36
N GLY A 254 1.39 -7.39 14.46
CA GLY A 254 2.58 -6.70 13.99
C GLY A 254 3.85 -7.18 14.69
N LEU A 255 3.79 -7.44 16.00
CA LEU A 255 4.91 -8.03 16.73
C LEU A 255 5.23 -9.46 16.28
N ALA A 256 4.19 -10.27 16.04
CA ALA A 256 4.35 -11.62 15.49
C ALA A 256 5.02 -11.59 14.11
N SER A 257 4.63 -10.64 13.25
CA SER A 257 5.24 -10.42 11.92
C SER A 257 6.73 -10.12 12.00
N VAL A 258 7.14 -9.18 12.86
CA VAL A 258 8.56 -8.82 13.03
C VAL A 258 9.38 -10.00 13.54
N ARG A 259 8.87 -10.74 14.54
CA ARG A 259 9.59 -11.87 15.14
C ARG A 259 9.69 -13.07 14.21
N THR A 260 8.67 -13.32 13.40
CA THR A 260 8.70 -14.32 12.32
C THR A 260 9.89 -14.09 11.39
N VAL A 261 10.05 -12.86 10.88
CA VAL A 261 11.18 -12.53 10.01
C VAL A 261 12.51 -12.59 10.77
N ARG A 262 12.51 -12.22 12.06
CA ARG A 262 13.70 -12.37 12.92
C ARG A 262 14.12 -13.83 13.06
N ALA A 263 13.18 -14.77 13.21
CA ALA A 263 13.47 -16.21 13.28
C ALA A 263 14.13 -16.69 11.99
N GLN A 264 13.61 -16.28 10.83
CA GLN A 264 14.18 -16.59 9.51
C GLN A 264 15.61 -16.02 9.37
N LEU A 265 15.83 -14.77 9.77
CA LEU A 265 17.15 -14.14 9.74
C LEU A 265 18.16 -14.82 10.68
N LEU A 266 17.71 -15.24 11.87
CA LEU A 266 18.52 -16.01 12.82
C LEU A 266 18.83 -17.42 12.30
N ALA A 267 18.00 -18.01 11.45
CA ALA A 267 18.30 -19.29 10.83
C ALA A 267 19.35 -19.17 9.71
N ILE A 268 19.55 -17.97 9.14
CA ILE A 268 20.60 -17.73 8.14
C ILE A 268 21.98 -17.65 8.80
N ASP A 269 22.16 -16.70 9.73
CA ASP A 269 23.47 -16.33 10.30
C ASP A 269 23.45 -16.19 11.84
N GLY A 270 22.42 -16.70 12.50
CA GLY A 270 22.29 -16.60 13.96
C GLY A 270 23.12 -17.64 14.72
N PRO A 271 23.37 -17.41 16.02
CA PRO A 271 23.98 -18.42 16.88
C PRO A 271 23.18 -19.73 16.91
N PRO A 272 23.82 -20.87 17.21
CA PRO A 272 23.11 -22.13 17.40
C PRO A 272 21.94 -21.96 18.38
N ARG A 273 20.79 -22.54 18.04
CA ARG A 273 19.51 -22.45 18.80
C ARG A 273 18.83 -21.08 18.81
N ALA A 274 19.43 -20.00 18.30
CA ALA A 274 18.79 -18.68 18.32
C ALA A 274 17.47 -18.67 17.52
N ALA A 275 17.45 -19.30 16.34
CA ALA A 275 16.23 -19.45 15.54
C ALA A 275 15.15 -20.28 16.28
N ALA A 276 15.53 -21.39 16.91
CA ALA A 276 14.59 -22.23 17.67
C ALA A 276 14.02 -21.51 18.90
N ASN A 277 14.81 -20.67 19.57
CA ASN A 277 14.32 -19.81 20.64
C ASN A 277 13.33 -18.76 20.11
N GLU A 278 13.60 -18.20 18.92
CA GLU A 278 12.69 -17.24 18.31
C GLU A 278 11.37 -17.86 17.86
N LEU A 279 11.38 -19.09 17.35
CA LEU A 279 10.17 -19.83 16.99
C LEU A 279 9.26 -20.02 18.22
N ARG A 280 9.82 -20.40 19.37
CA ARG A 280 9.07 -20.47 20.64
C ARG A 280 8.49 -19.13 21.06
N ALA A 281 9.24 -18.04 20.91
CA ALA A 281 8.72 -16.71 21.19
C ALA A 281 7.58 -16.29 20.22
N CYS A 282 7.59 -16.78 18.97
CA CYS A 282 6.49 -16.58 18.03
C CYS A 282 5.24 -17.37 18.46
N GLU A 283 5.43 -18.60 18.95
CA GLU A 283 4.34 -19.45 19.48
C GLU A 283 3.68 -18.83 20.70
N GLU A 284 4.48 -18.36 21.68
CA GLU A 284 3.99 -17.65 22.87
C GLU A 284 3.17 -16.39 22.52
N ILE A 285 3.51 -15.70 21.42
CA ILE A 285 2.72 -14.56 20.94
C ILE A 285 1.43 -15.05 20.31
N PHE A 286 1.50 -16.06 19.44
CA PHE A 286 0.34 -16.63 18.76
C PHE A 286 -0.74 -17.09 19.75
N GLU A 287 -0.36 -17.82 20.81
CA GLU A 287 -1.27 -18.30 21.85
C GLU A 287 -2.02 -17.17 22.59
N ARG A 288 -1.46 -15.96 22.57
CA ARG A 288 -2.01 -14.78 23.25
C ARG A 288 -2.71 -13.80 22.30
N LEU A 289 -2.74 -14.09 21.00
CA LEU A 289 -3.48 -13.27 20.04
C LEU A 289 -5.00 -13.49 20.19
N PRO A 290 -5.82 -12.47 19.89
CA PRO A 290 -7.27 -12.62 19.89
C PRO A 290 -7.74 -13.70 18.90
N ALA A 291 -8.80 -14.42 19.25
CA ALA A 291 -9.40 -15.46 18.39
C ALA A 291 -9.85 -14.90 17.04
N SER A 292 -10.29 -13.65 16.97
CA SER A 292 -10.64 -12.97 15.72
C SER A 292 -9.45 -12.86 14.75
N VAL A 293 -8.23 -12.77 15.28
CA VAL A 293 -7.00 -12.71 14.48
C VAL A 293 -6.52 -14.12 14.12
N THR A 294 -6.56 -15.07 15.06
CA THR A 294 -6.04 -16.43 14.82
C THR A 294 -6.99 -17.33 14.02
N ALA A 295 -8.29 -17.04 14.03
CA ALA A 295 -9.27 -17.75 13.19
C ALA A 295 -9.28 -17.26 11.73
N ASP A 296 -8.78 -16.05 11.46
CA ASP A 296 -8.75 -15.50 10.12
C ASP A 296 -7.57 -16.04 9.32
N ALA A 297 -7.84 -17.09 8.54
CA ALA A 297 -6.89 -17.67 7.59
C ALA A 297 -6.94 -17.01 6.20
N GLN A 298 -7.93 -16.14 5.95
CA GLN A 298 -8.27 -15.65 4.62
C GLN A 298 -7.69 -14.26 4.34
N SER A 299 -7.71 -13.34 5.30
CA SER A 299 -7.22 -11.99 5.08
C SER A 299 -5.74 -11.83 5.42
N LEU A 300 -5.14 -10.72 4.96
CA LEU A 300 -3.82 -10.29 5.42
C LEU A 300 -3.82 -9.81 6.88
N ALA A 301 -4.97 -9.34 7.37
CA ALA A 301 -5.14 -8.87 8.73
C ALA A 301 -5.18 -10.02 9.75
N GLY A 302 -5.46 -11.24 9.31
CA GLY A 302 -5.41 -12.45 10.11
C GLY A 302 -4.00 -13.00 10.34
N TRP A 303 -3.86 -13.79 11.41
CA TRP A 303 -2.63 -14.49 11.80
C TRP A 303 -2.93 -15.94 12.20
N ALA A 304 -3.58 -16.69 11.31
CA ALA A 304 -3.88 -18.10 11.53
C ALA A 304 -2.63 -18.99 11.63
N GLU A 305 -2.81 -20.18 12.24
CA GLU A 305 -1.73 -21.11 12.60
C GLU A 305 -0.79 -21.46 11.42
N TYR A 306 -1.31 -21.51 10.19
CA TYR A 306 -0.47 -21.80 9.02
C TYR A 306 0.73 -20.83 8.87
N ARG A 307 0.63 -19.58 9.37
CA ARG A 307 1.76 -18.63 9.32
C ARG A 307 2.88 -19.01 10.28
N GLN A 308 2.53 -19.56 11.44
CA GLN A 308 3.51 -20.13 12.37
C GLN A 308 4.20 -21.34 11.73
N ARG A 309 3.40 -22.27 11.18
CA ARG A 309 3.91 -23.46 10.48
C ARG A 309 4.75 -23.12 9.25
N TYR A 310 4.39 -22.06 8.52
CA TYR A 310 5.21 -21.53 7.42
C TYR A 310 6.59 -21.06 7.92
N THR A 311 6.63 -20.39 9.06
CA THR A 311 7.88 -19.89 9.66
C THR A 311 8.76 -21.03 10.13
N GLU A 312 8.16 -22.04 10.78
CA GLU A 312 8.84 -23.28 11.15
C GLU A 312 9.42 -23.98 9.92
N ALA A 313 8.62 -24.19 8.87
CA ALA A 313 9.07 -24.79 7.61
C ALA A 313 10.23 -24.00 7.00
N TRP A 314 10.16 -22.66 7.00
CA TRP A 314 11.24 -21.82 6.49
C TRP A 314 12.54 -22.03 7.28
N VAL A 315 12.47 -21.98 8.62
CA VAL A 315 13.62 -22.18 9.51
C VAL A 315 14.21 -23.57 9.34
N HIS A 316 13.38 -24.62 9.37
CA HIS A 316 13.83 -26.01 9.24
C HIS A 316 14.42 -26.32 7.85
N ALA A 317 13.86 -25.73 6.78
CA ALA A 317 14.46 -25.80 5.44
C ALA A 317 15.85 -25.18 5.41
N ARG A 318 16.08 -24.10 6.15
CA ARG A 318 17.40 -23.45 6.22
C ARG A 318 18.39 -24.23 7.09
N THR A 319 17.96 -24.77 8.22
CA THR A 319 18.82 -25.50 9.16
C THR A 319 19.07 -26.95 8.77
N GLY A 320 18.32 -27.48 7.79
CA GLY A 320 18.49 -28.86 7.28
C GLY A 320 17.77 -29.93 8.10
N ASP A 321 16.78 -29.55 8.92
CA ASP A 321 16.00 -30.50 9.73
C ASP A 321 14.81 -31.03 8.93
N ARG A 322 15.04 -32.13 8.20
CA ARG A 322 14.08 -32.69 7.23
C ARG A 322 12.76 -33.14 7.88
N GLU A 323 12.83 -33.78 9.05
CA GLU A 323 11.64 -34.33 9.72
C GLU A 323 10.73 -33.19 10.18
N GLN A 324 11.30 -32.20 10.86
CA GLN A 324 10.56 -31.04 11.33
C GLN A 324 10.04 -30.18 10.18
N LEU A 325 10.80 -30.06 9.09
CA LEU A 325 10.34 -29.40 7.86
C LEU A 325 9.10 -30.09 7.27
N ASP A 326 9.14 -31.41 7.10
CA ASP A 326 8.02 -32.14 6.50
C ASP A 326 6.77 -32.10 7.39
N ALA A 327 6.95 -32.18 8.71
CA ALA A 327 5.86 -32.02 9.67
C ALA A 327 5.24 -30.61 9.59
N ALA A 328 6.06 -29.56 9.61
CA ALA A 328 5.58 -28.18 9.52
C ALA A 328 4.83 -27.91 8.21
N VAL A 329 5.35 -28.39 7.07
CA VAL A 329 4.68 -28.25 5.76
C VAL A 329 3.35 -29.01 5.74
N ALA A 330 3.30 -30.23 6.28
CA ALA A 330 2.07 -31.02 6.34
C ALA A 330 1.00 -30.33 7.20
N CYS A 331 1.36 -29.87 8.40
CA CYS A 331 0.45 -29.14 9.29
C CYS A 331 -0.04 -27.84 8.65
N ALA A 332 0.85 -27.05 8.03
CA ALA A 332 0.47 -25.83 7.34
C ALA A 332 -0.57 -26.10 6.25
N LYS A 333 -0.34 -27.11 5.41
CA LYS A 333 -1.22 -27.45 4.28
C LYS A 333 -2.59 -27.99 4.68
N GLN A 334 -2.72 -28.60 5.87
CA GLN A 334 -4.02 -29.03 6.39
C GLN A 334 -4.94 -27.86 6.73
N ILE A 335 -4.37 -26.72 7.14
CA ILE A 335 -5.10 -25.53 7.62
C ILE A 335 -5.22 -24.47 6.51
N LEU A 336 -4.25 -24.42 5.61
CA LEU A 336 -4.14 -23.39 4.58
C LEU A 336 -5.31 -23.46 3.58
N PRO A 337 -6.07 -22.37 3.37
CA PRO A 337 -7.12 -22.33 2.36
C PRO A 337 -6.64 -22.68 0.94
N ALA A 338 -7.47 -23.39 0.18
CA ALA A 338 -7.13 -23.87 -1.17
C ALA A 338 -6.85 -22.73 -2.17
N ASN A 339 -7.46 -21.57 -1.99
CA ASN A 339 -7.27 -20.39 -2.84
C ASN A 339 -5.92 -19.66 -2.60
N LYS A 340 -5.15 -20.02 -1.58
CA LYS A 340 -3.83 -19.42 -1.25
C LYS A 340 -2.71 -20.03 -2.10
N LEU A 341 -2.87 -20.03 -3.42
CA LEU A 341 -1.98 -20.72 -4.38
C LEU A 341 -0.49 -20.39 -4.18
N ARG A 342 -0.17 -19.11 -3.91
CA ARG A 342 1.20 -18.65 -3.67
C ARG A 342 1.83 -19.32 -2.44
N VAL A 343 1.07 -19.43 -1.34
CA VAL A 343 1.59 -19.99 -0.08
C VAL A 343 1.76 -21.50 -0.19
N HIS A 344 0.86 -22.19 -0.91
CA HIS A 344 1.03 -23.62 -1.22
C HIS A 344 2.33 -23.87 -1.99
N ALA A 345 2.57 -23.11 -3.07
CA ALA A 345 3.80 -23.22 -3.85
C ALA A 345 5.05 -22.88 -3.02
N GLN A 346 5.00 -21.84 -2.18
CA GLN A 346 6.10 -21.46 -1.30
C GLN A 346 6.46 -22.58 -0.31
N LEU A 347 5.49 -23.23 0.33
CA LEU A 347 5.73 -24.35 1.24
C LEU A 347 6.38 -25.55 0.53
N ASP A 348 5.94 -25.86 -0.69
CA ASP A 348 6.53 -26.94 -1.48
C ASP A 348 7.97 -26.62 -1.94
N LEU A 349 8.24 -25.36 -2.31
CA LEU A 349 9.59 -24.92 -2.67
C LEU A 349 10.53 -24.90 -1.45
N LEU A 350 10.05 -24.49 -0.27
CA LEU A 350 10.79 -24.62 0.99
C LEU A 350 11.11 -26.08 1.30
N ARG A 351 10.13 -26.96 1.14
CA ARG A 351 10.30 -28.41 1.29
C ARG A 351 11.39 -28.94 0.36
N ALA A 352 11.29 -28.62 -0.93
CA ALA A 352 12.29 -28.99 -1.92
C ALA A 352 13.69 -28.49 -1.53
N ALA A 353 13.84 -27.21 -1.18
CA ALA A 353 15.13 -26.63 -0.81
C ALA A 353 15.75 -27.33 0.40
N GLY A 354 14.95 -27.65 1.43
CA GLY A 354 15.41 -28.40 2.58
C GLY A 354 15.83 -29.84 2.26
N HIS A 355 15.09 -30.54 1.39
CA HIS A 355 15.45 -31.90 0.95
C HIS A 355 16.75 -31.90 0.12
N VAL A 356 16.95 -30.91 -0.75
CA VAL A 356 18.22 -30.74 -1.48
C VAL A 356 19.38 -30.53 -0.50
N ARG A 357 19.23 -29.66 0.51
CA ARG A 357 20.26 -29.43 1.55
C ARG A 357 20.55 -30.67 2.39
N ALA A 358 19.54 -31.50 2.61
CA ALA A 358 19.67 -32.77 3.33
C ALA A 358 20.28 -33.91 2.48
N GLY A 359 20.63 -33.64 1.21
CA GLY A 359 21.30 -34.59 0.31
C GLY A 359 20.39 -35.30 -0.69
N ASP A 360 19.08 -35.07 -0.65
CA ASP A 360 18.10 -35.61 -1.60
C ASP A 360 17.94 -34.69 -2.82
N ALA A 361 19.07 -34.37 -3.47
CA ALA A 361 19.16 -33.29 -4.43
C ALA A 361 18.30 -33.53 -5.69
N THR A 362 18.36 -34.72 -6.27
CA THR A 362 17.62 -35.05 -7.50
C THR A 362 16.11 -34.99 -7.28
N GLU A 363 15.61 -35.58 -6.20
CA GLU A 363 14.18 -35.58 -5.89
C GLU A 363 13.69 -34.18 -5.50
N GLY A 364 14.46 -33.45 -4.70
CA GLY A 364 14.14 -32.08 -4.33
C GLY A 364 14.03 -31.15 -5.55
N VAL A 365 14.98 -31.23 -6.49
CA VAL A 365 14.94 -30.45 -7.74
C VAL A 365 13.76 -30.89 -8.62
N ARG A 366 13.49 -32.20 -8.73
CA ARG A 366 12.34 -32.71 -9.49
C ARG A 366 11.02 -32.19 -8.93
N HIS A 367 10.88 -32.18 -7.60
CA HIS A 367 9.70 -31.64 -6.93
C HIS A 367 9.54 -30.14 -7.18
N ALA A 368 10.61 -29.36 -7.02
CA ALA A 368 10.60 -27.92 -7.29
C ALA A 368 10.26 -27.60 -8.74
N HIS A 369 10.79 -28.37 -9.70
CA HIS A 369 10.46 -28.23 -11.11
C HIS A 369 8.96 -28.41 -11.34
N ALA A 370 8.36 -29.49 -10.81
CA ALA A 370 6.94 -29.78 -10.99
C ALA A 370 6.05 -28.67 -10.38
N VAL A 371 6.37 -28.23 -9.16
CA VAL A 371 5.64 -27.17 -8.46
C VAL A 371 5.75 -25.86 -9.22
N TYR A 372 6.96 -25.46 -9.59
CA TYR A 372 7.18 -24.20 -10.27
C TYR A 372 6.52 -24.21 -11.65
N ALA A 373 6.70 -25.27 -12.45
CA ALA A 373 6.10 -25.37 -13.78
C ALA A 373 4.56 -25.32 -13.76
N ALA A 374 3.92 -25.95 -12.78
CA ALA A 374 2.47 -25.98 -12.64
C ALA A 374 1.88 -24.66 -12.09
N HIS A 375 2.68 -23.81 -11.44
CA HIS A 375 2.19 -22.58 -10.82
C HIS A 375 1.69 -21.57 -11.88
N PRO A 376 0.52 -20.92 -11.72
CA PRO A 376 0.02 -19.97 -12.72
C PRO A 376 0.98 -18.81 -12.96
N PRO A 377 1.31 -18.46 -14.22
CA PRO A 377 2.26 -17.38 -14.55
C PRO A 377 1.90 -16.05 -13.89
N GLU A 378 0.62 -15.69 -13.83
CA GLU A 378 0.13 -14.44 -13.25
C GLU A 378 0.25 -14.40 -11.71
N GLN A 379 0.50 -15.54 -11.08
CA GLN A 379 0.68 -15.71 -9.64
C GLN A 379 2.15 -15.97 -9.27
N CYS A 380 3.07 -15.97 -10.25
CA CYS A 380 4.50 -16.12 -10.04
C CYS A 380 5.11 -14.82 -9.54
N THR A 381 4.97 -14.56 -8.23
CA THR A 381 5.54 -13.37 -7.59
C THR A 381 7.04 -13.55 -7.33
N THR A 382 7.74 -12.43 -7.08
CA THR A 382 9.16 -12.44 -6.66
C THR A 382 9.46 -13.40 -5.51
N LEU A 383 8.55 -13.57 -4.54
CA LEU A 383 8.74 -14.51 -3.43
C LEU A 383 8.77 -15.97 -3.91
N VAL A 384 7.85 -16.37 -4.81
CA VAL A 384 7.82 -17.72 -5.37
C VAL A 384 9.09 -17.97 -6.20
N THR A 385 9.46 -17.00 -7.04
CA THR A 385 10.67 -17.09 -7.87
C THR A 385 11.94 -17.14 -7.03
N SER A 386 12.04 -16.35 -5.95
CA SER A 386 13.17 -16.35 -5.02
C SER A 386 13.32 -17.72 -4.35
N LEU A 387 12.24 -18.33 -3.85
CA LEU A 387 12.32 -19.69 -3.28
C LEU A 387 12.71 -20.73 -4.33
N ALA A 388 12.21 -20.61 -5.57
CA ALA A 388 12.61 -21.50 -6.65
C ALA A 388 14.13 -21.38 -6.95
N ARG A 389 14.68 -20.16 -6.95
CA ARG A 389 16.13 -19.92 -7.07
C ARG A 389 16.89 -20.50 -5.87
N GLN A 390 16.38 -20.35 -4.65
CA GLN A 390 17.00 -20.95 -3.45
C GLN A 390 17.10 -22.48 -3.50
N VAL A 391 16.20 -23.17 -4.21
CA VAL A 391 16.35 -24.62 -4.49
C VAL A 391 17.57 -24.86 -5.37
N ALA A 392 17.75 -24.07 -6.44
CA ALA A 392 18.89 -24.21 -7.34
C ALA A 392 20.21 -23.90 -6.62
N ASP A 393 20.24 -22.86 -5.78
CA ASP A 393 21.42 -22.47 -4.99
C ASP A 393 21.78 -23.49 -3.91
N ALA A 394 20.82 -24.32 -3.49
CA ALA A 394 21.05 -25.40 -2.55
C ALA A 394 21.71 -26.64 -3.19
N VAL A 395 21.67 -26.78 -4.52
CA VAL A 395 22.16 -27.98 -5.20
C VAL A 395 23.67 -28.12 -5.02
N PRO A 396 24.17 -29.21 -4.42
CA PRO A 396 25.59 -29.44 -4.28
C PRO A 396 26.23 -29.69 -5.65
N GLY A 397 27.51 -29.32 -5.81
CA GLY A 397 28.25 -29.55 -7.07
C GLY A 397 28.39 -31.02 -7.48
N ARG A 398 28.03 -31.98 -6.61
CA ARG A 398 27.95 -33.42 -6.89
C ARG A 398 26.73 -34.00 -6.17
N GLY A 399 26.04 -34.99 -6.77
CA GLY A 399 24.93 -35.71 -6.13
C GLY A 399 23.53 -35.39 -6.69
N CYS A 400 23.43 -34.46 -7.64
CA CYS A 400 22.21 -34.19 -8.40
C CYS A 400 22.33 -34.74 -9.83
N ASP A 401 21.25 -35.30 -10.36
CA ASP A 401 21.18 -35.66 -11.78
C ASP A 401 21.31 -34.40 -12.66
N ALA A 402 22.33 -34.40 -13.52
CA ALA A 402 22.66 -33.24 -14.36
C ALA A 402 21.55 -32.86 -15.34
N THR A 403 20.78 -33.84 -15.83
CA THR A 403 19.67 -33.61 -16.77
C THR A 403 18.49 -32.95 -16.06
N VAL A 404 18.14 -33.47 -14.87
CA VAL A 404 17.07 -32.93 -14.03
C VAL A 404 17.40 -31.49 -13.62
N PHE A 405 18.64 -31.25 -13.19
CA PHE A 405 19.07 -29.90 -12.81
C PHE A 405 19.13 -28.93 -14.00
N ALA A 406 19.62 -29.37 -15.17
CA ALA A 406 19.64 -28.54 -16.37
C ALA A 406 18.23 -28.13 -16.80
N ALA A 407 17.26 -29.06 -16.78
CA ALA A 407 15.85 -28.77 -17.07
C ALA A 407 15.25 -27.77 -16.07
N TYR A 408 15.60 -27.87 -14.79
CA TYR A 408 15.15 -26.92 -13.77
C TYR A 408 15.73 -25.52 -13.97
N ARG A 409 17.04 -25.40 -14.26
CA ARG A 409 17.64 -24.09 -14.57
C ARG A 409 17.04 -23.47 -15.83
N GLY A 410 16.83 -24.25 -16.88
CA GLY A 410 16.16 -23.78 -18.09
C GLY A 410 14.76 -23.25 -17.82
N LEU A 411 14.00 -23.89 -16.93
CA LEU A 411 12.69 -23.39 -16.50
C LEU A 411 12.78 -22.04 -15.78
N LEU A 412 13.73 -21.88 -14.84
CA LEU A 412 13.97 -20.62 -14.13
C LEU A 412 14.33 -19.47 -15.08
N GLU A 413 15.14 -19.75 -16.11
CA GLU A 413 15.55 -18.77 -17.13
C GLU A 413 14.42 -18.44 -18.13
N SER A 414 13.54 -19.40 -18.42
CA SER A 414 12.48 -19.26 -19.42
C SER A 414 11.25 -18.47 -18.94
N ARG A 415 11.03 -18.38 -17.62
CA ARG A 415 9.89 -17.64 -17.09
C ARG A 415 10.17 -16.14 -17.16
N PRO A 416 9.29 -15.35 -17.79
CA PRO A 416 9.44 -13.92 -17.79
C PRO A 416 9.45 -13.41 -16.34
N GLU A 417 10.37 -12.49 -16.05
CA GLU A 417 10.29 -11.71 -14.81
C GLU A 417 8.89 -11.09 -14.70
N PRO A 418 8.34 -10.92 -13.48
CA PRO A 418 7.03 -10.33 -13.28
C PRO A 418 6.92 -9.06 -14.12
N ARG A 419 6.03 -9.06 -15.12
CA ARG A 419 6.03 -8.01 -16.15
C ARG A 419 6.00 -6.64 -15.49
N ALA A 420 6.97 -5.81 -15.88
CA ALA A 420 7.03 -4.42 -15.47
C ALA A 420 5.69 -3.76 -15.74
N VAL A 421 5.28 -2.92 -14.80
CA VAL A 421 4.20 -1.97 -15.01
C VAL A 421 4.67 -1.02 -16.10
N THR A 422 4.18 -1.19 -17.32
CA THR A 422 4.34 -0.25 -18.43
C THR A 422 3.02 0.28 -18.86
#